data_AF-A0A929BMY3-F1
#
_entry.id   AF-A0A929BMY3-F1
#
_cell.length_a   1.000
_cell.length_b   1.000
_cell.length_c   1.000
_cell.angle_alpha   90.00
_cell.angle_beta   90.00
_cell.angle_gamma   90.00
#
_symmetry.space_group_name_H-M   'P 1'
#
loop_
_entity.id
_entity.type
_entity.pdbx_description
1 polymer ?
#
loop_
_entity_poly.entity_id
_entity_poly.type
_entity_poly.pdbx_seq_one_letter_code
_entity_poly.pdbx_strand_id
1 'polypeptide(L)' 'MPSIVVPMEGSVAGWVVRTGEPLVVADAGNDPRFYRKADEQSTFTTRSILAVPLIARGNVIGVLETINKKG' A
#
# COMPACT_ATOMS: atom_id res chain seq x y z
N MET A 1 5.12 -3.87 16.83
CA MET A 1 5.58 -4.10 15.44
C MET A 1 6.79 -3.23 15.21
N PRO A 2 7.92 -3.75 14.72
CA PRO A 2 9.03 -2.89 14.29
C PRO A 2 8.54 -1.91 13.22
N SER A 3 9.11 -0.70 13.18
CA SER A 3 8.75 0.30 12.16
C SER A 3 9.20 -0.18 10.78
N ILE A 4 8.26 -0.31 9.86
CA ILE A 4 8.55 -0.64 8.45
C ILE A 4 8.67 0.66 7.68
N VAL A 5 9.79 0.87 6.99
CA VAL A 5 9.94 1.97 6.04
C VAL A 5 9.58 1.45 4.65
N VAL A 6 8.55 2.04 4.05
CA VAL A 6 8.07 1.68 2.71
C VAL A 6 8.74 2.62 1.70
N PRO A 7 9.39 2.10 0.63
CA PRO A 7 10.03 2.93 -0.37
C PRO A 7 8.99 3.73 -1.16
N MET A 8 9.38 4.90 -1.68
CA MET A 8 8.50 5.68 -2.54
C MET A 8 8.32 4.96 -3.88
N GLU A 9 9.40 4.54 -4.53
CA GLU A 9 9.38 3.81 -5.79
C GLU A 9 9.13 2.32 -5.56
N GLY A 10 8.40 1.68 -6.47
CA GLY A 10 8.16 0.23 -6.40
C GLY A 10 7.25 -0.22 -5.25
N SER A 11 6.48 0.68 -4.64
CA SER A 11 5.46 0.35 -3.64
C SER A 11 4.06 0.86 -4.03
N VAL A 12 3.02 0.18 -3.57
CA VAL A 12 1.61 0.60 -3.72
C VAL A 12 1.39 1.93 -2.99
N ALA A 13 1.77 2.00 -1.70
CA ALA A 13 1.73 3.23 -0.93
C ALA A 13 2.44 4.40 -1.64
N GLY A 14 3.66 4.20 -2.10
CA GLY A 14 4.41 5.27 -2.77
C GLY A 14 3.81 5.69 -4.10
N TRP A 15 3.21 4.76 -4.87
CA TRP A 15 2.43 5.12 -6.06
C TRP A 15 1.26 6.04 -5.69
N VAL A 16 0.47 5.68 -4.67
CA VAL A 16 -0.68 6.48 -4.19
C VAL A 16 -0.23 7.84 -3.66
N VAL A 17 0.90 7.93 -2.94
CA VAL A 17 1.44 9.23 -2.49
C VAL A 17 1.78 10.13 -3.67
N ARG A 18 2.44 9.59 -4.71
CA ARG A 18 2.87 10.39 -5.87
C ARG A 18 1.72 10.81 -6.78
N THR A 19 0.71 9.97 -6.96
CA THR A 19 -0.42 10.26 -7.85
C THR A 19 -1.54 11.02 -7.13
N GLY A 20 -1.69 10.82 -5.82
CA GLY A 20 -2.87 11.28 -5.09
C GLY A 20 -4.14 10.55 -5.50
N GLU A 21 -4.02 9.38 -6.13
CA GLU A 21 -5.15 8.59 -6.62
C GLU A 21 -5.32 7.29 -5.83
N PRO A 22 -6.55 6.82 -5.59
CA PRO A 22 -6.79 5.51 -4.99
C PRO A 22 -6.38 4.39 -5.95
N LEU A 23 -5.97 3.25 -5.39
CA LEU A 23 -5.57 2.07 -6.16
C LEU A 23 -6.15 0.79 -5.56
N VAL A 24 -6.73 -0.04 -6.43
CA VAL A 24 -7.15 -1.40 -6.11
C VAL A 24 -6.19 -2.37 -6.78
N VAL A 25 -5.57 -3.25 -5.98
CA VAL A 25 -4.72 -4.35 -6.43
C VAL A 25 -5.44 -5.65 -6.09
N ALA A 26 -5.93 -6.35 -7.12
CA ALA A 26 -6.66 -7.60 -6.94
C ALA A 26 -5.73 -8.78 -6.61
N ASP A 27 -4.51 -8.76 -7.14
CA ASP A 27 -3.46 -9.77 -6.93
C ASP A 27 -2.13 -9.08 -6.61
N ALA A 28 -1.80 -9.02 -5.33
CA ALA A 28 -0.57 -8.40 -4.85
C ALA A 28 0.68 -9.18 -5.25
N GLY A 29 0.60 -10.52 -5.38
CA GLY A 29 1.77 -11.35 -5.70
C GLY A 29 2.37 -11.04 -7.08
N ASN A 30 1.51 -10.62 -8.00
CA ASN A 30 1.83 -10.30 -9.38
C ASN A 30 1.91 -8.79 -9.69
N ASP A 31 1.57 -7.90 -8.74
CA ASP A 31 1.70 -6.45 -8.95
C ASP A 31 3.17 -6.02 -8.74
N PRO A 32 3.82 -5.35 -9.73
CA PRO A 32 5.20 -4.92 -9.61
C PRO A 32 5.42 -3.86 -8.53
N ARG A 33 4.35 -3.22 -8.04
CA ARG A 33 4.39 -2.25 -6.94
C ARG A 33 4.19 -2.93 -5.58
N PHE A 34 4.12 -4.26 -5.50
CA PHE A 34 3.98 -4.93 -4.21
C PHE A 34 5.32 -5.06 -3.48
N TYR A 35 5.42 -4.37 -2.34
CA TYR A 35 6.62 -4.39 -1.49
C TYR A 35 6.60 -5.57 -0.51
N ARG A 36 7.11 -6.73 -0.95
CA ARG A 36 7.07 -8.01 -0.22
C ARG A 36 7.67 -7.97 1.20
N LYS A 37 8.65 -7.09 1.46
CA LYS A 37 9.27 -6.96 2.78
C LYS A 37 8.29 -6.52 3.87
N ALA A 38 7.19 -5.86 3.50
CA ALA A 38 6.14 -5.53 4.45
C ALA A 38 5.47 -6.79 5.03
N ASP A 39 5.22 -7.80 4.18
CA ASP A 39 4.68 -9.08 4.60
C ASP A 39 5.70 -9.86 5.44
N GLU A 40 6.99 -9.89 5.04
CA GLU A 40 8.07 -10.56 5.78
C GLU A 40 8.22 -10.07 7.24
N GLN A 41 7.84 -8.81 7.49
CA GLN A 41 7.91 -8.17 8.80
C GLN A 41 6.56 -8.14 9.53
N SER A 42 5.54 -8.76 8.94
CA SER A 42 4.19 -8.87 9.50
C SER A 42 3.74 -10.33 9.63
N THR A 43 2.56 -10.56 10.19
CA THR A 43 1.92 -11.89 10.24
C THR A 43 0.94 -12.13 9.10
N PHE A 44 0.91 -11.23 8.10
CA PHE A 44 -0.04 -11.30 7.00
C PHE A 44 0.63 -11.77 5.72
N THR A 45 -0.12 -12.57 4.95
CA THR A 45 0.13 -12.78 3.53
C THR A 45 -0.88 -11.94 2.76
N THR A 46 -0.40 -10.89 2.11
CA THR A 46 -1.22 -9.93 1.36
C THR A 46 -1.56 -10.51 -0.01
N ARG A 47 -2.86 -10.67 -0.29
CA ARG A 47 -3.39 -11.19 -1.56
C ARG A 47 -4.02 -10.08 -2.40
N SER A 48 -4.69 -9.14 -1.75
CA SER A 48 -5.34 -7.99 -2.39
C SER A 48 -5.15 -6.74 -1.53
N ILE A 49 -5.11 -5.57 -2.16
CA ILE A 49 -4.93 -4.27 -1.48
C ILE A 49 -5.96 -3.28 -2.04
N LEU A 50 -6.58 -2.50 -1.15
CA LEU A 50 -7.19 -1.22 -1.49
C LEU A 50 -6.40 -0.14 -0.75
N ALA A 51 -5.77 0.75 -1.51
CA ALA A 51 -4.97 1.85 -1.00
C ALA A 51 -5.62 3.18 -1.37
N VAL A 52 -5.77 4.09 -0.40
CA VAL A 52 -6.34 5.42 -0.62
C VAL A 52 -5.43 6.50 -0.05
N PRO A 53 -5.30 7.65 -0.74
CA PRO A 53 -4.50 8.76 -0.24
C PRO A 53 -5.19 9.42 0.95
N LEU A 54 -4.41 9.78 1.97
CA LEU A 54 -4.86 10.66 3.05
C LEU A 54 -4.51 12.09 2.67
N ILE A 55 -5.51 12.93 2.45
CA ILE A 55 -5.32 14.30 1.97
C ILE A 55 -5.68 15.29 3.08
N ALA A 56 -4.76 16.20 3.39
CA ALA A 56 -4.96 17.30 4.31
C ALA A 56 -4.47 18.60 3.70
N ARG A 57 -5.31 19.65 3.72
CA ARG A 57 -4.99 20.98 3.18
C ARG A 57 -4.45 20.91 1.73
N GLY A 58 -5.04 20.05 0.90
CA GLY A 58 -4.65 19.87 -0.50
C GLY A 58 -3.38 19.05 -0.75
N ASN A 59 -2.73 18.52 0.30
CA ASN A 59 -1.52 17.71 0.18
C ASN A 59 -1.77 16.27 0.62
N VAL A 60 -1.15 15.30 -0.06
CA VAL A 60 -1.13 13.91 0.39
C VAL A 60 -0.16 13.79 1.57
N ILE A 61 -0.67 13.38 2.72
CA ILE A 61 0.08 13.24 3.97
C ILE A 61 0.37 11.77 4.35
N GLY A 62 -0.19 10.83 3.60
CA GLY A 62 -0.01 9.40 3.84
C GLY A 62 -0.96 8.56 3.00
N VAL A 63 -1.00 7.26 3.31
CA VAL A 63 -1.84 6.28 2.64
C VAL A 63 -2.50 5.40 3.69
N LEU A 64 -3.78 5.11 3.49
CA LEU A 64 -4.49 4.07 4.22
C LEU A 64 -4.65 2.86 3.32
N GLU A 65 -4.15 1.71 3.76
CA GLU A 65 -4.28 0.45 3.06
C GLU A 65 -5.19 -0.51 3.84
N THR A 66 -6.10 -1.16 3.13
CA THR A 66 -6.80 -2.35 3.61
C THR A 66 -6.38 -3.53 2.76
N ILE A 67 -6.13 -4.66 3.41
CA ILE A 67 -5.66 -5.87 2.74
C ILE A 67 -6.66 -7.00 2.90
N ASN A 68 -6.64 -7.94 1.96
CA ASN A 68 -7.36 -9.20 2.04
C ASN A 68 -8.87 -9.03 2.31
N LYS A 69 -9.60 -8.44 1.36
CA LYS A 69 -11.06 -8.30 1.46
C LYS A 69 -11.68 -9.64 1.86
N LYS A 70 -12.40 -9.64 2.98
CA LYS A 70 -13.36 -10.70 3.33
C LYS A 70 -14.68 -10.34 2.67
N GLY A 71 -15.41 -11.35 2.19
CA GLY A 71 -16.63 -11.24 1.36
C GLY A 71 -17.46 -10.00 1.66
#